data_AF-A0A661INQ1-F1
#
_entry.id   AF-A0A661INQ1-F1
#
_cell.length_a   1.000
_cell.length_b   1.000
_cell.length_c   1.000
_cell.angle_alpha   90.00
_cell.angle_beta   90.00
_cell.angle_gamma   90.00
#
_symmetry.space_group_name_H-M   'P 1'
#
loop_
_entity.id
_entity.type
_entity.pdbx_description
1 polymer ?
#
loop_
_entity_poly.entity_id
_entity_poly.type
_entity_poly.pdbx_seq_one_letter_code
_entity_poly.pdbx_strand_id
1 'polypeptide(L)'
;MNKLSVKNRLLFLSITTVLVIFAYSIKIADSAYSSYINSTKTYNIVELAIKLSSLLHELQKERGASAGFLSSKDKKFANILFAQQTQTDKRIKELKEFYKKYSTPEMKIINKIDLNSIQSIRKKVRLYSIDIKKVVDFYTLLNKEIVDDISYFFIIPKDAEVKTNFNSFVIFIRAKEKAGVERAVLARVFEINKLTSNTFNEFSSLVSQQQTLLDFFCDTAIKKIKSEFQLIKKDPSFLEVQRIRKIALSKKENFGVNSLYWFKTT
;
A
#
# COMPACT_ATOMS: atom_id res chain seq x y z
N MET A 1 -16.28 49.77 -48.24
CA MET A 1 -15.65 48.48 -47.89
C MET A 1 -16.03 47.37 -48.89
N ASN A 2 -15.90 47.58 -50.20
CA ASN A 2 -16.27 46.56 -51.19
C ASN A 2 -15.42 46.66 -52.46
N LYS A 3 -14.27 45.98 -52.52
CA LYS A 3 -13.54 45.61 -53.77
C LYS A 3 -12.61 44.39 -53.58
N LEU A 4 -13.04 43.35 -52.85
CA LEU A 4 -12.36 42.05 -52.96
C LEU A 4 -13.02 41.28 -54.12
N SER A 5 -12.24 41.00 -55.16
CA SER A 5 -12.61 40.07 -56.23
C SER A 5 -13.12 38.76 -55.62
N VAL A 6 -14.10 38.11 -56.25
CA VAL A 6 -14.64 36.80 -55.81
C VAL A 6 -13.51 35.80 -55.55
N LYS A 7 -12.43 35.85 -56.36
CA LYS A 7 -11.21 35.06 -56.18
C LYS A 7 -10.54 35.31 -54.82
N ASN A 8 -10.41 36.57 -54.40
CA ASN A 8 -9.76 36.92 -53.14
C ASN A 8 -10.63 36.56 -51.92
N ARG A 9 -11.96 36.61 -52.04
CA ARG A 9 -12.87 36.15 -50.98
C ARG A 9 -12.77 34.64 -50.79
N LEU A 10 -12.76 33.88 -51.89
CA LEU A 10 -12.56 32.43 -51.86
C LEU A 10 -11.17 32.05 -51.31
N LEU A 11 -10.11 32.75 -51.75
CA LEU A 11 -8.76 32.56 -51.20
C LEU A 11 -8.70 32.84 -49.70
N PHE A 12 -9.30 33.93 -49.23
CA PHE A 12 -9.33 34.27 -47.81
C PHE A 12 -10.03 33.18 -46.98
N LEU A 13 -11.24 32.76 -47.40
CA LEU A 13 -11.97 31.67 -46.76
C LEU A 13 -11.13 30.39 -46.69
N SER A 14 -10.53 29.97 -47.81
CA SER A 14 -9.69 28.77 -47.86
C SER A 14 -8.47 28.89 -46.95
N ILE A 15 -7.77 30.02 -46.95
CA ILE A 15 -6.61 30.25 -46.08
C ILE A 15 -7.02 30.22 -44.61
N THR A 16 -8.12 30.87 -44.23
CA THR A 16 -8.63 30.83 -42.85
C THR A 16 -8.98 29.40 -42.44
N THR A 17 -9.66 28.62 -43.29
CA THR A 17 -9.97 27.22 -43.00
C THR A 17 -8.70 26.37 -42.83
N VAL A 18 -7.71 26.53 -43.71
CA VAL A 18 -6.42 25.81 -43.61
C VAL A 18 -5.69 26.20 -42.32
N LEU A 19 -5.67 27.47 -41.93
CA LEU A 19 -5.04 27.93 -40.69
C LEU A 19 -5.73 27.35 -39.44
N VAL A 20 -7.07 27.31 -39.44
CA VAL A 20 -7.83 26.69 -38.34
C VAL A 20 -7.53 25.19 -38.25
N ILE A 21 -7.57 24.47 -39.37
CA ILE A 21 -7.23 23.04 -39.41
C ILE A 21 -5.81 22.81 -38.91
N PHE A 22 -4.85 23.63 -39.36
CA PHE A 22 -3.46 23.51 -38.94
C PHE A 22 -3.29 23.77 -37.44
N ALA A 23 -3.94 24.80 -36.90
CA ALA A 23 -3.92 25.09 -35.47
C ALA A 23 -4.53 23.95 -34.62
N TYR A 24 -5.65 23.37 -35.06
CA TYR A 24 -6.25 22.19 -34.41
C TYR A 24 -5.34 20.97 -34.51
N SER A 25 -4.70 20.73 -35.67
CA SER A 25 -3.75 19.64 -35.85
C SER A 25 -2.55 19.76 -34.92
N ILE A 26 -1.99 20.96 -34.74
CA ILE A 26 -0.93 21.21 -33.76
C ILE A 26 -1.41 20.91 -32.34
N LYS A 27 -2.60 21.40 -31.97
CA LYS A 27 -3.17 21.15 -30.63
C LYS A 27 -3.39 19.66 -30.37
N ILE A 28 -3.88 18.92 -31.36
CA ILE A 28 -4.08 17.46 -31.27
C ILE A 28 -2.73 16.75 -31.16
N ALA A 29 -1.74 17.13 -31.97
CA ALA A 29 -0.40 16.55 -31.92
C ALA A 29 0.29 16.77 -30.56
N ASP A 30 0.22 17.99 -30.01
CA ASP A 30 0.76 18.33 -28.70
C ASP A 30 0.04 17.58 -27.57
N SER A 31 -1.29 17.48 -27.64
CA SER A 31 -2.10 16.71 -26.69
C SER A 31 -1.77 15.21 -26.75
N ALA A 32 -1.61 14.64 -27.94
CA ALA A 32 -1.21 13.25 -28.14
C ALA A 32 0.19 12.98 -27.60
N TYR A 33 1.15 13.86 -27.88
CA TYR A 33 2.52 13.76 -27.36
C TYR A 33 2.55 13.86 -25.83
N SER A 34 1.83 14.82 -25.25
CA SER A 34 1.68 14.97 -23.80
C SER A 34 1.06 13.75 -23.13
N SER A 35 0.07 13.12 -23.79
CA SER A 35 -0.59 11.90 -23.30
C SER A 35 0.34 10.68 -23.37
N TYR A 36 1.15 10.57 -24.43
CA TYR A 36 2.18 9.55 -24.57
C TYR A 36 3.22 9.64 -23.44
N ILE A 37 3.76 10.83 -23.19
CA ILE A 37 4.74 11.04 -22.11
C ILE A 37 4.13 10.71 -20.73
N ASN A 38 2.88 11.11 -20.48
CA ASN A 38 2.22 10.79 -19.22
C ASN A 38 1.98 9.29 -19.05
N SER A 39 1.64 8.58 -20.12
CA SER A 39 1.43 7.12 -20.09
C SER A 39 2.72 6.39 -19.72
N THR A 40 3.85 6.79 -20.31
CA THR A 40 5.18 6.23 -19.97
C THR A 40 5.57 6.50 -18.53
N LYS A 41 5.32 7.72 -18.02
CA LYS A 41 5.56 8.04 -16.61
C LYS A 41 4.69 7.19 -15.68
N THR A 42 3.40 7.14 -15.98
CA THR A 42 2.40 6.36 -15.25
C THR A 42 2.82 4.89 -15.13
N TYR A 43 3.27 4.29 -16.23
CA TYR A 43 3.75 2.91 -16.25
C TYR A 43 4.91 2.69 -15.25
N ASN A 44 5.96 3.52 -15.32
CA ASN A 44 7.12 3.38 -14.44
C ASN A 44 6.78 3.51 -12.95
N ILE A 45 5.81 4.38 -12.64
CA ILE A 45 5.37 4.64 -11.27
C ILE A 45 4.45 3.54 -10.75
N VAL A 46 3.59 2.99 -11.60
CA VAL A 46 2.77 1.82 -11.25
C VAL A 46 3.68 0.63 -10.95
N GLU A 47 4.69 0.37 -11.78
CA GLU A 47 5.68 -0.67 -11.53
C GLU A 47 6.38 -0.48 -10.19
N LEU A 48 6.79 0.76 -9.88
CA LEU A 48 7.40 1.07 -8.61
C LEU A 48 6.45 0.89 -7.42
N ALA A 49 5.20 1.32 -7.55
CA ALA A 49 4.16 1.12 -6.54
C ALA A 49 3.93 -0.37 -6.24
N ILE A 50 3.98 -1.22 -7.27
CA ILE A 50 3.89 -2.69 -7.13
C ILE A 50 5.09 -3.23 -6.34
N LYS A 51 6.33 -2.79 -6.64
CA LYS A 51 7.52 -3.21 -5.89
C LYS A 51 7.49 -2.75 -4.44
N LEU A 52 7.10 -1.50 -4.20
CA LEU A 52 6.94 -0.95 -2.84
C LEU A 52 5.85 -1.69 -2.06
N SER A 53 4.70 -1.98 -2.67
CA SER A 53 3.62 -2.75 -2.04
C SER A 53 4.02 -4.19 -1.72
N SER A 54 4.84 -4.80 -2.58
CA SER A 54 5.41 -6.12 -2.34
C SER A 54 6.37 -6.11 -1.14
N LEU A 55 7.24 -5.10 -1.05
CA LEU A 55 8.12 -4.92 0.09
C LEU A 55 7.33 -4.65 1.39
N LEU A 56 6.34 -3.75 1.32
CA LEU A 56 5.43 -3.44 2.42
C LEU A 56 4.80 -4.71 2.99
N HIS A 57 4.33 -5.62 2.13
CA HIS A 57 3.74 -6.88 2.57
C HIS A 57 4.70 -7.75 3.38
N GLU A 58 5.94 -7.91 2.92
CA GLU A 58 6.94 -8.71 3.64
C GLU A 58 7.37 -8.03 4.94
N LEU A 59 7.48 -6.69 4.98
CA LEU A 59 7.75 -5.95 6.21
C LEU A 59 6.62 -6.08 7.24
N GLN A 60 5.36 -6.05 6.81
CA GLN A 60 4.20 -6.30 7.68
C GLN A 60 4.23 -7.70 8.31
N LYS A 61 4.67 -8.71 7.54
CA LYS A 61 4.85 -10.08 8.05
C LYS A 61 6.05 -10.17 8.98
N GLU A 62 7.17 -9.54 8.64
CA GLU A 62 8.38 -9.51 9.48
C GLU A 62 8.13 -8.82 10.82
N ARG A 63 7.34 -7.74 10.84
CA ARG A 63 6.88 -7.08 12.08
C ARG A 63 6.19 -8.07 13.01
N GLY A 64 5.18 -8.78 12.49
CA GLY A 64 4.40 -9.70 13.28
C GLY A 64 5.19 -10.95 13.70
N ALA A 65 6.06 -11.47 12.83
CA ALA A 65 6.97 -12.56 13.18
C ALA A 65 7.98 -12.15 14.27
N SER A 66 8.50 -10.92 14.21
CA SER A 66 9.41 -10.38 15.23
C SER A 66 8.71 -10.21 16.57
N ALA A 67 7.48 -9.68 16.57
CA ALA A 67 6.67 -9.57 17.78
C ALA A 67 6.35 -10.94 18.38
N GLY A 68 5.96 -11.92 17.57
CA GLY A 68 5.70 -13.28 18.02
C GLY A 68 6.93 -14.00 18.56
N PHE A 69 8.10 -13.80 17.93
CA PHE A 69 9.37 -14.34 18.40
C PHE A 69 9.78 -13.77 19.76
N LEU A 70 9.67 -12.45 19.95
CA LEU A 70 9.97 -11.81 21.22
C LEU A 70 8.97 -12.18 22.34
N SER A 71 7.71 -12.47 21.98
CA SER A 71 6.65 -12.79 22.96
C SER A 71 6.71 -14.24 23.42
N SER A 72 6.85 -15.19 22.49
CA SER A 72 6.79 -16.63 22.79
C SER A 72 8.12 -17.24 23.24
N LYS A 73 9.26 -16.66 22.82
CA LYS A 73 10.59 -17.27 22.89
C LYS A 73 10.65 -18.70 22.33
N ASP A 74 9.68 -19.09 21.49
CA ASP A 74 9.55 -20.44 20.92
C ASP A 74 10.40 -20.57 19.63
N LYS A 75 11.03 -21.73 19.46
CA LYS A 75 11.73 -22.15 18.23
C LYS A 75 10.84 -22.06 17.00
N LYS A 76 9.51 -22.27 17.11
CA LYS A 76 8.58 -22.15 15.98
C LYS A 76 8.54 -20.75 15.38
N PHE A 77 8.48 -19.72 16.23
CA PHE A 77 8.52 -18.33 15.76
C PHE A 77 9.91 -17.92 15.25
N ALA A 78 10.98 -18.52 15.76
CA ALA A 78 12.32 -18.33 15.22
C ALA A 78 12.38 -18.74 13.74
N ASN A 79 11.88 -19.94 13.42
CA ASN A 79 11.85 -20.44 12.05
C ASN A 79 11.01 -19.57 11.12
N ILE A 80 9.83 -19.12 11.59
CA ILE A 80 8.97 -18.20 10.83
C ILE A 80 9.70 -16.88 10.57
N LEU A 81 10.35 -16.32 11.59
CA LEU A 81 11.07 -15.06 11.48
C LEU A 81 12.24 -15.16 10.49
N PHE A 82 13.07 -16.20 10.57
CA PHE A 82 14.20 -16.37 9.66
C PHE A 82 13.74 -16.53 8.20
N ALA A 83 12.74 -17.37 7.95
CA ALA A 83 12.17 -17.53 6.62
C ALA A 83 11.60 -16.20 6.10
N GLN A 84 10.94 -15.43 6.97
CA GLN A 84 10.38 -14.13 6.61
C GLN A 84 11.46 -13.09 6.29
N GLN A 85 12.55 -13.03 7.06
CA GLN A 85 13.68 -12.12 6.80
C GLN A 85 14.29 -12.36 5.42
N THR A 86 14.42 -13.62 4.98
CA THR A 86 14.87 -13.96 3.63
C THR A 86 13.94 -13.44 2.55
N GLN A 87 12.61 -13.52 2.75
CA GLN A 87 11.65 -12.98 1.79
C GLN A 87 11.70 -11.45 1.73
N THR A 88 11.82 -10.78 2.87
CA THR A 88 12.00 -9.33 2.93
C THR A 88 13.27 -8.91 2.18
N ASP A 89 14.40 -9.60 2.40
CA ASP A 89 15.67 -9.29 1.74
C ASP A 89 15.59 -9.43 0.22
N LYS A 90 14.85 -10.44 -0.26
CA LYS A 90 14.55 -10.59 -1.69
C LYS A 90 13.83 -9.36 -2.24
N ARG A 91 12.79 -8.85 -1.57
CA ARG A 91 12.05 -7.66 -2.01
C ARG A 91 12.87 -6.38 -1.93
N ILE A 92 13.71 -6.24 -0.90
CA ILE A 92 14.67 -5.13 -0.80
C ILE A 92 15.64 -5.14 -1.99
N LYS A 93 16.15 -6.32 -2.37
CA LYS A 93 17.06 -6.46 -3.52
C LYS A 93 16.35 -6.10 -4.83
N GLU A 94 15.17 -6.64 -5.08
CA GLU A 94 14.36 -6.35 -6.27
C GLU A 94 14.08 -4.85 -6.41
N LEU A 95 13.72 -4.18 -5.30
CA LEU A 95 13.47 -2.74 -5.28
C LEU A 95 14.75 -1.93 -5.59
N LYS A 96 15.89 -2.31 -4.98
CA LYS A 96 17.20 -1.67 -5.24
C LYS A 96 17.64 -1.82 -6.70
N GLU A 97 17.42 -2.99 -7.30
CA GLU A 97 17.71 -3.24 -8.72
C GLU A 97 16.81 -2.41 -9.65
N PHE A 98 15.53 -2.29 -9.31
CA PHE A 98 14.60 -1.44 -10.04
C PHE A 98 15.04 0.03 -10.02
N TYR A 99 15.43 0.57 -8.86
CA TYR A 99 15.95 1.94 -8.76
C TYR A 99 17.20 2.18 -9.59
N LYS A 100 18.13 1.21 -9.64
CA LYS A 100 19.33 1.29 -10.47
C LYS A 100 19.00 1.35 -11.96
N LYS A 101 17.99 0.60 -12.40
CA LYS A 101 17.61 0.47 -13.82
C LYS A 101 16.72 1.63 -14.31
N TYR A 102 15.85 2.16 -13.47
CA TYR A 102 14.78 3.09 -13.88
C TYR A 102 14.83 4.47 -13.21
N SER A 103 16.01 4.93 -12.78
CA SER A 103 16.21 6.22 -12.10
C SER A 103 15.58 7.40 -12.87
N THR A 104 14.39 7.81 -12.45
CA THR A 104 13.69 9.00 -12.95
C THR A 104 13.66 10.08 -11.88
N PRO A 105 13.51 11.37 -12.23
CA PRO A 105 13.36 12.45 -11.25
C PRO A 105 12.25 12.18 -10.21
N GLU A 106 11.15 11.59 -10.66
CA GLU A 106 10.01 11.19 -9.82
C GLU A 106 10.43 10.14 -8.77
N MET A 107 11.40 9.26 -9.09
CA MET A 107 11.94 8.26 -8.16
C MET A 107 12.89 8.84 -7.10
N LYS A 108 13.51 10.00 -7.36
CA LYS A 108 14.42 10.64 -6.39
C LYS A 108 13.71 11.10 -5.12
N ILE A 109 12.39 11.27 -5.17
CA ILE A 109 11.55 11.64 -4.02
C ILE A 109 11.52 10.52 -2.96
N ILE A 110 11.71 9.26 -3.39
CA ILE A 110 11.49 8.04 -2.59
C ILE A 110 12.79 7.51 -1.93
N ASN A 111 13.94 8.11 -2.23
CA ASN A 111 15.25 7.70 -1.68
C ASN A 111 15.38 7.89 -0.15
N LYS A 112 14.30 8.22 0.55
CA LYS A 112 14.28 8.47 2.00
C LYS A 112 13.96 7.24 2.85
N ILE A 113 13.48 6.13 2.27
CA ILE A 113 13.17 4.94 3.07
C ILE A 113 14.48 4.30 3.57
N ASP A 114 14.74 4.40 4.88
CA ASP A 114 15.93 3.81 5.51
C ASP A 114 15.75 2.29 5.69
N LEU A 115 16.03 1.54 4.63
CA LEU A 115 16.05 0.08 4.66
C LEU A 115 17.29 -0.49 5.37
N ASN A 116 18.32 0.32 5.65
CA ASN A 116 19.55 -0.17 6.29
C ASN A 116 19.34 -0.35 7.81
N SER A 117 18.48 0.47 8.41
CA SER A 117 18.09 0.35 9.83
C SER A 117 17.50 -1.01 10.21
N ILE A 118 16.87 -1.72 9.25
CA ILE A 118 16.25 -3.05 9.46
C ILE A 118 17.27 -4.03 10.04
N GLN A 119 18.51 -4.03 9.55
CA GLN A 119 19.53 -4.97 10.02
C GLN A 119 19.91 -4.73 11.49
N SER A 120 19.89 -3.47 11.93
CA SER A 120 20.11 -3.10 13.34
C SER A 120 18.97 -3.61 14.22
N ILE A 121 17.71 -3.45 13.78
CA ILE A 121 16.54 -3.94 14.50
C ILE A 121 16.54 -5.47 14.59
N ARG A 122 16.83 -6.18 13.48
CA ARG A 122 16.94 -7.65 13.48
C ARG A 122 18.00 -8.16 14.47
N LYS A 123 19.15 -7.48 14.59
CA LYS A 123 20.17 -7.83 15.59
C LYS A 123 19.61 -7.70 17.02
N LYS A 124 18.93 -6.60 17.32
CA LYS A 124 18.32 -6.38 18.64
C LYS A 124 17.22 -7.41 18.95
N VAL A 125 16.39 -7.76 17.96
CA VAL A 125 15.37 -8.81 18.08
C VAL A 125 16.01 -10.17 18.40
N ARG A 126 17.06 -10.56 17.67
CA ARG A 126 17.78 -11.82 17.92
C ARG A 126 18.41 -11.91 19.31
N LEU A 127 18.91 -10.78 19.83
CA LEU A 127 19.53 -10.69 21.15
C LEU A 127 18.51 -10.47 22.28
N TYR A 128 17.22 -10.42 21.98
CA TYR A 128 16.15 -10.05 22.94
C TYR A 128 16.42 -8.71 23.66
N SER A 129 17.15 -7.79 23.01
CA SER A 129 17.60 -6.52 23.61
C SER A 129 16.72 -5.32 23.24
N ILE A 130 15.51 -5.57 22.72
CA ILE A 130 14.53 -4.56 22.35
C ILE A 130 13.13 -5.00 22.80
N ASP A 131 12.36 -4.03 23.29
CA ASP A 131 10.97 -4.25 23.66
C ASP A 131 10.09 -4.51 22.43
N ILE A 132 9.10 -5.40 22.58
CA ILE A 132 8.13 -5.76 21.52
C ILE A 132 7.47 -4.51 20.94
N LYS A 133 7.05 -3.56 21.78
CA LYS A 133 6.41 -2.32 21.34
C LYS A 133 7.34 -1.52 20.44
N LYS A 134 8.61 -1.37 20.79
CA LYS A 134 9.59 -0.62 19.99
C LYS A 134 9.83 -1.26 18.63
N VAL A 135 9.82 -2.59 18.53
CA VAL A 135 9.94 -3.31 17.25
C VAL A 135 8.69 -3.09 16.40
N VAL A 136 7.50 -3.23 16.99
CA VAL A 136 6.23 -3.00 16.29
C VAL A 136 6.16 -1.56 15.79
N ASP A 137 6.50 -0.58 16.64
CA ASP A 137 6.53 0.84 16.28
C ASP A 137 7.50 1.12 15.11
N PHE A 138 8.72 0.56 15.16
CA PHE A 138 9.71 0.71 14.09
C PHE A 138 9.17 0.27 12.72
N TYR A 139 8.68 -0.97 12.61
CA TYR A 139 8.16 -1.46 11.33
C TYR A 139 6.88 -0.74 10.94
N THR A 140 6.06 -0.28 11.90
CA THR A 140 4.85 0.49 11.60
C THR A 140 5.17 1.85 10.99
N LEU A 141 6.21 2.53 11.48
CA LEU A 141 6.71 3.77 10.88
C LEU A 141 7.27 3.53 9.48
N LEU A 142 8.11 2.50 9.32
CA LEU A 142 8.68 2.14 8.01
C LEU A 142 7.59 1.79 6.98
N ASN A 143 6.58 1.01 7.39
CA ASN A 143 5.44 0.68 6.55
C ASN A 143 4.63 1.93 6.17
N LYS A 144 4.46 2.85 7.12
CA LYS A 144 3.77 4.11 6.87
C LYS A 144 4.50 4.95 5.81
N GLU A 145 5.82 5.09 5.92
CA GLU A 145 6.63 5.81 4.92
C GLU A 145 6.42 5.22 3.51
N ILE A 146 6.44 3.88 3.38
CA ILE A 146 6.18 3.22 2.10
C ILE A 146 4.76 3.50 1.59
N VAL A 147 3.74 3.45 2.46
CA VAL A 147 2.36 3.75 2.07
C VAL A 147 2.20 5.22 1.66
N ASP A 148 2.88 6.14 2.34
CA ASP A 148 2.85 7.58 2.04
C ASP A 148 3.55 7.86 0.70
N ASP A 149 4.67 7.20 0.41
CA ASP A 149 5.36 7.28 -0.89
C ASP A 149 4.48 6.74 -2.02
N ILE A 150 3.83 5.58 -1.84
CA ILE A 150 2.86 5.06 -2.81
C ILE A 150 1.71 6.05 -2.98
N SER A 151 1.21 6.65 -1.89
CA SER A 151 0.09 7.61 -1.96
C SER A 151 0.45 8.85 -2.79
N TYR A 152 1.69 9.32 -2.72
CA TYR A 152 2.17 10.49 -3.45
C TYR A 152 2.09 10.29 -4.98
N PHE A 153 2.25 9.07 -5.48
CA PHE A 153 2.21 8.77 -6.91
C PHE A 153 0.86 8.99 -7.58
N PHE A 154 -0.22 9.11 -6.81
CA PHE A 154 -1.56 9.38 -7.33
C PHE A 154 -1.63 10.65 -8.20
N ILE A 155 -0.78 11.64 -7.97
CA ILE A 155 -0.82 12.91 -8.70
C ILE A 155 -0.35 12.79 -10.17
N ILE A 156 0.28 11.67 -10.53
CA ILE A 156 1.04 11.55 -11.78
C ILE A 156 0.18 11.08 -12.96
N PRO A 157 -0.68 10.05 -12.83
CA PRO A 157 -1.54 9.64 -13.93
C PRO A 157 -2.53 10.75 -14.31
N LYS A 158 -2.68 11.06 -15.60
CA LYS A 158 -3.70 12.01 -16.08
C LYS A 158 -5.03 11.33 -16.38
N ASP A 159 -4.98 10.07 -16.81
CA ASP A 159 -6.15 9.25 -17.07
C ASP A 159 -7.00 9.06 -15.81
N ALA A 160 -8.32 9.29 -15.93
CA ALA A 160 -9.25 9.28 -14.80
C ALA A 160 -9.50 7.88 -14.25
N GLU A 161 -9.50 6.85 -15.11
CA GLU A 161 -9.68 5.47 -14.69
C GLU A 161 -8.45 4.97 -13.95
N VAL A 162 -7.24 5.23 -14.48
CA VAL A 162 -5.98 4.89 -13.80
C VAL A 162 -5.87 5.59 -12.45
N LYS A 163 -6.23 6.88 -12.38
CA LYS A 163 -6.30 7.62 -11.11
C LYS A 163 -7.24 6.96 -10.10
N THR A 164 -8.43 6.59 -10.53
CA THR A 164 -9.44 5.93 -9.67
C THR A 164 -8.94 4.59 -9.17
N ASN A 165 -8.37 3.77 -10.05
CA ASN A 165 -7.76 2.49 -9.71
C ASN A 165 -6.62 2.68 -8.69
N PHE A 166 -5.74 3.65 -8.92
CA PHE A 166 -4.64 3.96 -8.02
C PHE A 166 -5.11 4.42 -6.64
N ASN A 167 -6.13 5.27 -6.57
CA ASN A 167 -6.75 5.69 -5.30
C ASN A 167 -7.34 4.50 -4.54
N SER A 168 -8.12 3.65 -5.23
CA SER A 168 -8.68 2.46 -4.60
C SER A 168 -7.58 1.53 -4.06
N PHE A 169 -6.48 1.40 -4.79
CA PHE A 169 -5.30 0.65 -4.36
C PHE A 169 -4.67 1.23 -3.09
N VAL A 170 -4.47 2.55 -3.03
CA VAL A 170 -3.95 3.25 -1.83
C VAL A 170 -4.86 3.06 -0.62
N ILE A 171 -6.18 3.16 -0.79
CA ILE A 171 -7.14 2.93 0.29
C ILE A 171 -7.05 1.48 0.78
N PHE A 172 -6.96 0.52 -0.14
CA PHE A 172 -6.85 -0.89 0.19
C PHE A 172 -5.56 -1.22 0.97
N ILE A 173 -4.40 -0.71 0.55
CA ILE A 173 -3.14 -0.96 1.28
C ILE A 173 -3.17 -0.34 2.68
N ARG A 174 -3.84 0.81 2.86
CA ARG A 174 -4.05 1.42 4.18
C ARG A 174 -4.91 0.53 5.07
N ALA A 175 -5.98 -0.04 4.53
CA ALA A 175 -6.81 -1.01 5.26
C ALA A 175 -5.99 -2.25 5.66
N LYS A 176 -5.17 -2.79 4.73
CA LYS A 176 -4.27 -3.92 4.97
C LYS A 176 -3.27 -3.61 6.08
N GLU A 177 -2.74 -2.39 6.14
CA GLU A 177 -1.83 -1.97 7.20
C GLU A 177 -2.51 -1.96 8.57
N LYS A 178 -3.75 -1.44 8.69
CA LYS A 178 -4.50 -1.48 9.96
C LYS A 178 -4.75 -2.90 10.44
N ALA A 179 -5.09 -3.81 9.54
CA ALA A 179 -5.21 -5.25 9.83
C ALA A 179 -3.88 -5.84 10.34
N GLY A 180 -2.77 -5.46 9.71
CA GLY A 180 -1.45 -5.93 10.10
C GLY A 180 -1.00 -5.41 11.46
N VAL A 181 -1.41 -4.20 11.87
CA VAL A 181 -1.15 -3.67 13.21
C VAL A 181 -2.04 -4.37 14.24
N GLU A 182 -3.32 -4.54 13.93
CA GLU A 182 -4.27 -5.30 14.77
C GLU A 182 -3.73 -6.70 15.07
N ARG A 183 -3.24 -7.41 14.04
CA ARG A 183 -2.61 -8.73 14.20
C ARG A 183 -1.53 -8.72 15.28
N ALA A 184 -0.61 -7.75 15.21
CA ALA A 184 0.50 -7.64 16.17
C ALA A 184 0.01 -7.30 17.59
N VAL A 185 -0.94 -6.37 17.71
CA VAL A 185 -1.54 -5.97 18.99
C VAL A 185 -2.24 -7.15 19.66
N LEU A 186 -3.11 -7.85 18.93
CA LEU A 186 -3.86 -8.98 19.48
C LEU A 186 -3.00 -10.23 19.72
N ALA A 187 -1.97 -10.48 18.91
CA ALA A 187 -1.01 -11.55 19.17
C ALA A 187 -0.34 -11.37 20.54
N ARG A 188 0.04 -10.13 20.88
CA ARG A 188 0.56 -9.81 22.22
C ARG A 188 -0.48 -10.04 23.32
N VAL A 189 -1.71 -9.57 23.12
CA VAL A 189 -2.82 -9.71 24.09
C VAL A 189 -3.10 -11.17 24.41
N PHE A 190 -3.15 -12.03 23.39
CA PHE A 190 -3.40 -13.46 23.57
C PHE A 190 -2.23 -14.18 24.22
N GLU A 191 -0.99 -13.74 23.98
CA GLU A 191 0.18 -14.32 24.64
C GLU A 191 0.21 -13.99 26.14
N ILE A 192 0.00 -12.72 26.51
CA ILE A 192 -0.04 -12.31 27.92
C ILE A 192 -1.38 -12.60 28.60
N ASN A 193 -2.35 -13.11 27.83
CA ASN A 193 -3.73 -13.41 28.22
C ASN A 193 -4.43 -12.26 28.98
N LYS A 194 -4.11 -11.01 28.63
CA LYS A 194 -4.62 -9.81 29.31
C LYS A 194 -4.78 -8.65 28.34
N LEU A 195 -5.96 -8.03 28.36
CA LEU A 195 -6.29 -6.84 27.58
C LEU A 195 -6.47 -5.64 28.52
N THR A 196 -5.54 -4.70 28.45
CA THR A 196 -5.62 -3.44 29.20
C THR A 196 -6.60 -2.48 28.53
N SER A 197 -7.12 -1.49 29.28
CA SER A 197 -8.00 -0.46 28.71
C SER A 197 -7.34 0.30 27.54
N ASN A 198 -6.04 0.59 27.64
CA ASN A 198 -5.31 1.26 26.56
C ASN A 198 -5.25 0.40 25.29
N THR A 199 -4.92 -0.88 25.44
CA THR A 199 -4.85 -1.82 24.32
C THR A 199 -6.23 -2.12 23.73
N PHE A 200 -7.28 -2.13 24.55
CA PHE A 200 -8.67 -2.25 24.09
C PHE A 200 -9.07 -1.06 23.20
N ASN A 201 -8.75 0.17 23.61
CA ASN A 201 -9.02 1.37 22.83
C ASN A 201 -8.24 1.37 21.51
N GLU A 202 -6.96 1.01 21.56
CA GLU A 202 -6.12 0.87 20.36
C GLU A 202 -6.70 -0.16 19.38
N PHE A 203 -7.01 -1.38 19.87
CA PHE A 203 -7.62 -2.44 19.09
C PHE A 203 -8.96 -2.00 18.46
N SER A 204 -9.86 -1.44 19.24
CA SER A 204 -11.18 -1.00 18.77
C SER A 204 -11.06 0.10 17.71
N SER A 205 -10.10 1.01 17.87
CA SER A 205 -9.78 2.04 16.88
C SER A 205 -9.23 1.44 15.59
N LEU A 206 -8.35 0.44 15.66
CA LEU A 206 -7.79 -0.24 14.49
C LEU A 206 -8.88 -0.97 13.68
N VAL A 207 -9.77 -1.71 14.34
CA VAL A 207 -10.89 -2.39 13.69
C VAL A 207 -11.82 -1.40 13.00
N SER A 208 -12.15 -0.29 13.68
CA SER A 208 -13.02 0.76 13.13
C SER A 208 -12.38 1.42 11.91
N GLN A 209 -11.10 1.83 12.01
CA GLN A 209 -10.35 2.41 10.90
C GLN A 209 -10.26 1.46 9.70
N GLN A 210 -10.00 0.17 9.95
CA GLN A 210 -9.95 -0.83 8.88
C GLN A 210 -11.30 -0.93 8.17
N GLN A 211 -12.40 -1.03 8.92
CA GLN A 211 -13.74 -1.13 8.36
C GLN A 211 -14.09 0.09 7.50
N THR A 212 -13.87 1.30 8.02
CA THR A 212 -14.06 2.55 7.26
C THR A 212 -13.24 2.57 5.96
N LEU A 213 -11.98 2.16 6.00
CA LEU A 213 -11.14 2.12 4.80
C LEU A 213 -11.62 1.07 3.79
N LEU A 214 -12.09 -0.10 4.25
CA LEU A 214 -12.65 -1.12 3.36
C LEU A 214 -13.97 -0.69 2.73
N ASP A 215 -14.80 0.07 3.45
CA ASP A 215 -16.04 0.64 2.93
C ASP A 215 -15.72 1.69 1.86
N PHE A 216 -14.81 2.64 2.14
CA PHE A 216 -14.33 3.60 1.14
C PHE A 216 -13.71 2.93 -0.09
N PHE A 217 -12.97 1.83 0.10
CA PHE A 217 -12.46 1.04 -1.00
C PHE A 217 -13.60 0.47 -1.85
N CYS A 218 -14.65 -0.08 -1.23
CA CYS A 218 -15.81 -0.62 -1.95
C CYS A 218 -16.64 0.45 -2.67
N ASP A 219 -16.57 1.69 -2.23
CA ASP A 219 -17.26 2.83 -2.85
C ASP A 219 -16.44 3.45 -3.99
N THR A 220 -15.11 3.37 -3.91
CA THR A 220 -14.19 3.98 -4.91
C THR A 220 -13.77 3.00 -6.00
N ALA A 221 -13.63 1.71 -5.67
CA ALA A 221 -13.11 0.71 -6.60
C ALA A 221 -14.06 0.45 -7.77
N ILE A 222 -13.48 0.26 -8.97
CA ILE A 222 -14.25 -0.16 -10.14
C ILE A 222 -14.92 -1.52 -9.92
N LYS A 223 -16.02 -1.76 -10.65
CA LYS A 223 -16.88 -2.95 -10.50
C LYS A 223 -16.11 -4.27 -10.50
N LYS A 224 -15.10 -4.40 -11.37
CA LYS A 224 -14.25 -5.60 -11.47
C LYS A 224 -13.50 -5.86 -10.16
N ILE A 225 -12.73 -4.89 -9.67
CA ILE A 225 -11.94 -4.98 -8.43
C ILE A 225 -12.84 -5.24 -7.22
N LYS A 226 -13.99 -4.56 -7.14
CA LYS A 226 -14.97 -4.79 -6.08
C LYS A 226 -15.47 -6.24 -6.07
N SER A 227 -15.77 -6.80 -7.24
CA SER A 227 -16.24 -8.18 -7.36
C SER A 227 -15.17 -9.20 -6.93
N GLU A 228 -13.91 -8.99 -7.33
CA GLU A 228 -12.78 -9.82 -6.89
C GLU A 228 -12.60 -9.76 -5.36
N PHE A 229 -12.71 -8.57 -4.76
CA PHE A 229 -12.62 -8.44 -3.31
C PHE A 229 -13.77 -9.16 -2.58
N GLN A 230 -15.00 -9.09 -3.09
CA GLN A 230 -16.12 -9.81 -2.49
C GLN A 230 -15.95 -11.34 -2.58
N LEU A 231 -15.25 -11.86 -3.59
CA LEU A 231 -14.90 -13.28 -3.65
C LEU A 231 -13.85 -13.63 -2.60
N ILE A 232 -12.80 -12.81 -2.44
CA ILE A 232 -11.75 -13.02 -1.43
C ILE A 232 -12.34 -13.01 -0.01
N LYS A 233 -13.29 -12.11 0.27
CA LYS A 233 -13.97 -12.03 1.59
C LYS A 233 -14.74 -13.29 1.99
N LYS A 234 -15.02 -14.21 1.05
CA LYS A 234 -15.68 -15.49 1.35
C LYS A 234 -14.74 -16.52 1.95
N ASP A 235 -13.43 -16.25 1.97
CA ASP A 235 -12.47 -17.14 2.58
C ASP A 235 -12.78 -17.34 4.09
N PRO A 236 -12.71 -18.57 4.62
CA PRO A 236 -13.02 -18.85 6.03
C PRO A 236 -12.22 -18.03 7.03
N SER A 237 -11.01 -17.55 6.67
CA SER A 237 -10.19 -16.69 7.53
C SER A 237 -10.93 -15.42 7.94
N PHE A 238 -11.76 -14.82 7.08
CA PHE A 238 -12.52 -13.61 7.41
C PHE A 238 -13.53 -13.85 8.53
N LEU A 239 -14.24 -14.98 8.49
CA LEU A 239 -15.20 -15.36 9.53
C LEU A 239 -14.48 -15.66 10.84
N GLU A 240 -13.33 -16.34 10.77
CA GLU A 240 -12.56 -16.69 11.96
C GLU A 240 -11.96 -15.45 12.65
N VAL A 241 -11.47 -14.49 11.87
CA VAL A 241 -11.01 -13.20 12.39
C VAL A 241 -12.15 -12.48 13.13
N GLN A 242 -13.35 -12.44 12.55
CA GLN A 242 -14.50 -11.82 13.22
C GLN A 242 -14.91 -12.54 14.50
N ARG A 243 -14.82 -13.88 14.53
CA ARG A 243 -15.06 -14.67 15.74
C ARG A 243 -14.07 -14.32 16.85
N ILE A 244 -12.78 -14.24 16.53
CA ILE A 244 -11.72 -13.90 17.48
C ILE A 244 -11.86 -12.45 17.97
N ARG A 245 -12.21 -11.50 17.09
CA ARG A 245 -12.53 -10.12 17.49
C ARG A 245 -13.64 -10.05 18.51
N LYS A 246 -14.74 -10.78 18.30
CA LYS A 246 -15.84 -10.85 19.27
C LYS A 246 -15.38 -11.37 20.63
N ILE A 247 -14.49 -12.36 20.66
CA ILE A 247 -13.91 -12.85 21.91
C ILE A 247 -13.10 -11.73 22.59
N ALA A 248 -12.21 -11.07 21.86
CA ALA A 248 -11.38 -9.98 22.39
C ALA A 248 -12.21 -8.77 22.87
N LEU A 249 -13.36 -8.50 22.25
CA LEU A 249 -14.29 -7.44 22.69
C LEU A 249 -15.09 -7.81 23.94
N SER A 250 -15.38 -9.10 24.14
CA SER A 250 -16.25 -9.59 25.22
C SER A 250 -15.55 -9.86 26.56
N LYS A 251 -14.22 -9.98 26.56
CA LYS A 251 -13.43 -10.40 27.73
C LYS A 251 -12.22 -9.49 27.95
N LYS A 252 -11.74 -9.43 29.20
CA LYS A 252 -10.48 -8.73 29.54
C LYS A 252 -9.29 -9.68 29.71
N GLU A 253 -9.55 -10.97 29.91
CA GLU A 253 -8.56 -12.02 30.11
C GLU A 253 -9.19 -13.38 29.81
N ASN A 254 -8.40 -14.45 29.85
CA ASN A 254 -8.85 -15.83 29.61
C ASN A 254 -9.56 -15.99 28.26
N PHE A 255 -8.89 -15.54 27.20
CA PHE A 255 -9.43 -15.53 25.84
C PHE A 255 -9.60 -16.93 25.27
N GLY A 256 -8.76 -17.89 25.67
CA GLY A 256 -8.75 -19.25 25.10
C GLY A 256 -8.35 -19.28 23.63
N VAL A 257 -7.62 -18.26 23.17
CA VAL A 257 -7.12 -18.14 21.79
C VAL A 257 -5.60 -18.24 21.82
N ASN A 258 -5.04 -19.14 21.02
CA ASN A 258 -3.60 -19.27 20.88
C ASN A 258 -3.03 -18.14 20.00
N SER A 259 -1.97 -17.47 20.45
CA SER A 259 -1.35 -16.35 19.72
C SER A 259 -0.82 -16.74 18.33
N LEU A 260 -0.18 -17.91 18.22
CA LEU A 260 0.33 -18.41 16.94
C LEU A 260 -0.81 -18.79 15.98
N TYR A 261 -1.92 -19.31 16.49
CA TYR A 261 -3.11 -19.57 15.68
C TYR A 261 -3.68 -18.29 15.10
N TRP A 262 -3.89 -17.26 15.93
CA TRP A 262 -4.32 -15.93 15.48
C TRP A 262 -3.37 -15.39 14.41
N PHE A 263 -2.06 -15.40 14.66
CA PHE A 263 -1.04 -14.90 13.73
C PHE A 263 -1.09 -15.59 12.36
N LYS A 264 -1.42 -16.88 12.30
CA LYS A 264 -1.50 -17.64 11.03
C LYS A 264 -2.81 -17.40 10.28
N THR A 265 -3.89 -17.10 10.98
CA THR A 265 -5.21 -16.86 10.40
C THR A 265 -5.32 -15.48 9.74
N THR A 266 -4.56 -14.50 10.24
CA THR A 266 -4.54 -13.09 9.79
C THR A 266 -3.32 -12.73 8.95
#